data_AF-A0A815Y1Q8-F1
#
_entry.id   AF-A0A815Y1Q8-F1
#
_cell.length_a   1.000
_cell.length_b   1.000
_cell.length_c   1.000
_cell.angle_alpha   90.00
_cell.angle_beta   90.00
_cell.angle_gamma   90.00
#
_symmetry.space_group_name_H-M   'P 1'
#
loop_
_entity.id
_entity.type
_entity.pdbx_description
1 polymer ?
#
loop_
_entity_poly.entity_id
_entity_poly.type
_entity_poly.pdbx_seq_one_letter_code
_entity_poly.pdbx_strand_id
1 'polypeptide(L)'
;LFNTFDNGDGKLSLAEILTAINEHYPHIIKHKNAIKRAFKNADKSGDGSIEFNEFSTLIRWLNRYDELKKLFQQIDVNDDHQISINEFIKGHELLNLNTQLLQLKFNSIDRNHSGYIIFDEVRPNG
;
A
#
# COMPACT_ATOMS: atom_id res chain seq x y z
N LEU A 1 -7.68 19.66 -3.48
CA LEU A 1 -7.17 18.28 -3.60
C LEU A 1 -8.27 17.33 -4.06
N PHE A 2 -9.43 17.24 -3.39
CA PHE A 2 -10.56 16.43 -3.90
C PHE A 2 -10.94 16.79 -5.35
N ASN A 3 -11.16 18.08 -5.62
CA ASN A 3 -11.50 18.58 -6.97
C ASN A 3 -10.38 18.38 -8.01
N THR A 4 -9.17 17.99 -7.60
CA THR A 4 -8.10 17.62 -8.55
C THR A 4 -8.33 16.23 -9.13
N PHE A 5 -9.09 15.40 -8.42
CA PHE A 5 -9.41 14.03 -8.79
C PHE A 5 -10.80 13.96 -9.45
N ASP A 6 -11.74 14.81 -9.02
CA ASP A 6 -13.14 14.83 -9.46
C ASP A 6 -13.30 15.42 -10.88
N ASN A 7 -14.11 14.77 -11.71
CA ASN A 7 -14.49 15.29 -13.03
C ASN A 7 -15.61 16.37 -12.97
N GLY A 8 -16.16 16.62 -11.79
CA GLY A 8 -17.26 17.54 -11.53
C GLY A 8 -18.60 16.87 -11.19
N ASP A 9 -18.64 15.54 -11.03
CA ASP A 9 -19.83 14.81 -10.61
C ASP A 9 -19.98 14.72 -9.08
N GLY A 10 -18.98 15.20 -8.33
CA GLY A 10 -18.99 15.29 -6.87
C GLY A 10 -18.59 14.00 -6.16
N LYS A 11 -18.12 12.99 -6.91
CA LYS A 11 -17.65 11.70 -6.41
C LYS A 11 -16.34 11.32 -7.11
N LEU A 12 -15.57 10.40 -6.54
CA LEU A 12 -14.37 9.89 -7.19
C LEU A 12 -14.50 8.40 -7.48
N SER A 13 -14.54 8.05 -8.75
CA SER A 13 -14.36 6.68 -9.23
C SER A 13 -12.90 6.24 -9.11
N LEU A 14 -12.68 4.92 -9.14
CA LEU A 14 -11.31 4.37 -9.20
C LEU A 14 -10.54 4.85 -10.44
N ALA A 15 -11.22 5.10 -11.57
CA ALA A 15 -10.60 5.54 -12.81
C ALA A 15 -10.04 6.97 -12.67
N GLU A 16 -10.81 7.87 -12.06
CA GLU A 16 -10.39 9.23 -11.74
C GLU A 16 -9.21 9.24 -10.79
N ILE A 17 -9.26 8.43 -9.74
CA ILE A 17 -8.16 8.31 -8.77
C ILE A 17 -6.89 7.82 -9.46
N LEU A 18 -6.98 6.80 -10.32
CA LEU A 18 -5.82 6.31 -11.06
C LEU A 18 -5.27 7.35 -12.04
N THR A 19 -6.15 8.13 -12.68
CA THR A 19 -5.76 9.17 -13.62
C THR A 19 -5.04 10.31 -12.90
N ALA A 20 -5.64 10.87 -11.85
CA ALA A 20 -5.05 11.93 -11.05
C ALA A 20 -3.73 11.51 -10.38
N ILE A 21 -3.64 10.25 -9.90
CA ILE A 21 -2.38 9.72 -9.37
C ILE A 21 -1.32 9.60 -10.47
N ASN A 22 -1.67 9.14 -11.66
CA ASN A 22 -0.73 9.04 -12.76
C ASN A 22 -0.17 10.42 -13.17
N GLU A 23 -1.02 11.44 -13.19
CA GLU A 23 -0.66 12.80 -13.62
C GLU A 23 0.14 13.56 -12.56
N HIS A 24 -0.25 13.47 -11.29
CA HIS A 24 0.33 14.29 -10.22
C HIS A 24 1.32 13.52 -9.34
N TYR A 25 1.25 12.20 -9.30
CA TYR A 25 2.06 11.34 -8.42
C TYR A 25 2.56 10.08 -9.15
N PRO A 26 3.33 10.23 -10.25
CA PRO A 26 3.73 9.11 -11.12
C PRO A 26 4.62 8.06 -10.44
N HIS A 27 5.17 8.35 -9.26
CA HIS A 27 5.87 7.36 -8.44
C HIS A 27 4.91 6.36 -7.78
N ILE A 28 3.67 6.77 -7.47
CA ILE A 28 2.66 5.94 -6.80
C ILE A 28 1.93 5.03 -7.79
N ILE A 29 1.71 5.48 -9.04
CA ILE A 29 0.92 4.74 -10.05
C ILE A 29 1.49 3.35 -10.39
N LYS A 30 2.80 3.15 -10.19
CA LYS A 30 3.46 1.85 -10.37
C LYS A 30 2.86 0.75 -9.50
N HIS A 31 2.11 1.12 -8.46
CA HIS A 31 1.48 0.21 -7.50
C HIS A 31 -0.05 0.30 -7.53
N LYS A 32 -0.64 0.07 -8.72
CA LYS A 32 -2.10 0.08 -8.92
C LYS A 32 -2.86 -0.77 -7.89
N ASN A 33 -2.30 -1.90 -7.45
CA ASN A 33 -2.94 -2.76 -6.45
C ASN A 33 -3.02 -2.08 -5.07
N ALA A 34 -2.03 -1.29 -4.66
CA ALA A 34 -2.09 -0.52 -3.42
C ALA A 34 -3.15 0.59 -3.49
N ILE A 35 -3.23 1.29 -4.64
CA ILE A 35 -4.26 2.31 -4.88
C ILE A 35 -5.66 1.69 -4.83
N LYS A 36 -5.87 0.55 -5.49
CA LYS A 36 -7.13 -0.20 -5.45
C LYS A 36 -7.52 -0.62 -4.03
N ARG A 37 -6.54 -1.04 -3.21
CA ARG A 37 -6.78 -1.38 -1.80
C ARG A 37 -7.11 -0.14 -0.97
N ALA A 38 -6.43 0.99 -1.20
CA ALA A 38 -6.73 2.27 -0.55
C ALA A 38 -8.15 2.73 -0.86
N PHE A 39 -8.54 2.68 -2.14
CA PHE A 39 -9.90 2.92 -2.59
C PHE A 39 -10.91 2.05 -1.85
N LYS A 40 -10.74 0.73 -1.88
CA LYS A 40 -11.65 -0.21 -1.21
C LYS A 40 -11.74 0.02 0.31
N ASN A 41 -10.65 0.45 0.95
CA ASN A 41 -10.67 0.73 2.38
C ASN A 41 -11.33 2.08 2.73
N ALA A 42 -11.35 3.02 1.78
CA ALA A 42 -11.93 4.35 1.93
C ALA A 42 -13.41 4.40 1.58
N ASP A 43 -13.85 3.64 0.58
CA ASP A 43 -15.25 3.45 0.21
C ASP A 43 -15.98 2.71 1.35
N LYS A 44 -16.55 3.49 2.28
CA LYS A 44 -17.27 2.99 3.46
C LYS A 44 -18.72 2.73 3.13
N SER A 45 -19.28 3.53 2.22
CA SER A 45 -20.64 3.37 1.73
C SER A 45 -20.81 2.09 0.90
N GLY A 46 -19.75 1.64 0.23
CA GLY A 46 -19.74 0.48 -0.66
C GLY A 46 -20.40 0.76 -2.00
N ASP A 47 -20.58 2.03 -2.37
CA ASP A 47 -21.27 2.44 -3.61
C ASP A 47 -20.36 2.42 -4.85
N GLY A 48 -19.09 2.10 -4.67
CA GLY A 48 -18.11 2.03 -5.76
C GLY A 48 -17.55 3.40 -6.14
N SER A 49 -17.68 4.40 -5.27
CA SER A 49 -17.10 5.73 -5.40
C SER A 49 -16.58 6.26 -4.06
N ILE A 50 -15.81 7.34 -4.09
CA ILE A 50 -15.36 8.04 -2.89
C ILE A 50 -16.04 9.39 -2.82
N GLU A 51 -16.88 9.57 -1.82
CA GLU A 51 -17.49 10.85 -1.50
C GLU A 51 -16.51 11.74 -0.73
N PHE A 52 -16.80 13.04 -0.63
CA PHE A 52 -15.91 14.01 0.02
C PHE A 52 -15.58 13.66 1.49
N ASN A 53 -16.53 13.10 2.22
CA ASN A 53 -16.35 12.62 3.60
C ASN A 53 -15.39 11.42 3.70
N GLU A 54 -15.36 10.55 2.68
CA GLU A 54 -14.50 9.37 2.58
C GLU A 54 -13.09 9.71 2.06
N PHE A 55 -12.95 10.83 1.34
CA PHE A 55 -11.68 11.26 0.75
C PHE A 55 -10.51 11.35 1.73
N SER A 56 -10.76 11.84 2.95
CA SER A 56 -9.73 11.90 3.98
C SER A 56 -9.17 10.50 4.33
N THR A 57 -10.03 9.48 4.29
CA THR A 57 -9.65 8.09 4.51
C THR A 57 -8.85 7.56 3.31
N LEU A 58 -9.21 7.92 2.08
CA LEU A 58 -8.44 7.60 0.88
C LEU A 58 -7.00 8.12 0.99
N ILE A 59 -6.82 9.41 1.28
CA ILE A 59 -5.50 10.03 1.41
C ILE A 59 -4.66 9.35 2.50
N ARG A 60 -5.28 9.05 3.65
CA ARG A 60 -4.60 8.33 4.73
C ARG A 60 -4.09 6.96 4.29
N TRP A 61 -4.90 6.19 3.56
CA TRP A 61 -4.47 4.88 3.07
C TRP A 61 -3.38 4.98 2.01
N LEU A 62 -3.49 5.94 1.07
CA LEU A 62 -2.45 6.18 0.07
C LEU A 62 -1.09 6.49 0.74
N ASN A 63 -1.08 7.36 1.74
CA ASN A 63 0.14 7.68 2.49
C ASN A 63 0.71 6.46 3.22
N ARG A 64 -0.14 5.67 3.89
CA ARG A 64 0.30 4.42 4.56
C ARG A 64 0.91 3.42 3.58
N TYR A 65 0.35 3.28 2.38
CA TYR A 65 0.91 2.40 1.36
C TYR A 65 2.24 2.92 0.80
N ASP A 66 2.39 4.24 0.66
CA ASP A 66 3.64 4.87 0.24
C ASP A 66 4.75 4.68 1.30
N GLU A 67 4.44 4.90 2.58
CA GLU A 67 5.37 4.62 3.70
C GLU A 67 5.77 3.14 3.76
N LEU A 68 4.80 2.24 3.64
CA LEU A 68 5.04 0.81 3.61
C LEU A 68 5.93 0.40 2.43
N LYS A 69 5.78 1.06 1.27
CA LYS A 69 6.62 0.80 0.10
C LYS A 69 8.06 1.25 0.34
N LYS A 70 8.26 2.43 0.93
CA LYS A 70 9.59 2.94 1.30
C LYS A 70 10.29 2.00 2.27
N LEU A 71 9.57 1.45 3.24
CA LEU A 71 10.11 0.43 4.15
C LEU A 71 10.46 -0.86 3.40
N PHE A 72 9.58 -1.34 2.52
CA PHE A 72 9.84 -2.53 1.72
C PHE A 72 11.14 -2.39 0.91
N GLN A 73 11.33 -1.26 0.23
CA GLN A 73 12.52 -0.98 -0.57
C GLN A 73 13.80 -0.84 0.25
N GLN A 74 13.72 -0.44 1.52
CA GLN A 74 14.90 -0.39 2.40
C GLN A 74 15.32 -1.78 2.88
N ILE A 75 14.39 -2.73 2.92
CA ILE A 75 14.63 -4.11 3.38
C ILE A 75 15.08 -5.00 2.21
N ASP A 76 14.52 -4.78 1.02
CA ASP A 76 14.89 -5.41 -0.25
C ASP A 76 16.26 -4.88 -0.72
N VAL A 77 17.34 -5.45 -0.16
CA VAL A 77 18.72 -4.97 -0.37
C VAL A 77 19.25 -5.34 -1.76
N ASN A 78 18.81 -6.48 -2.30
CA ASN A 78 19.24 -6.93 -3.62
C ASN A 78 18.38 -6.37 -4.78
N ASP A 79 17.31 -5.62 -4.47
CA ASP A 79 16.37 -4.99 -5.41
C ASP A 79 15.69 -6.02 -6.35
N ASP A 80 15.49 -7.25 -5.86
CA ASP A 80 14.82 -8.31 -6.62
C ASP A 80 13.27 -8.23 -6.55
N HIS A 81 12.78 -7.19 -5.88
CA HIS A 81 11.36 -6.87 -5.66
C HIS A 81 10.65 -7.85 -4.70
N GLN A 82 11.41 -8.64 -3.98
CA GLN A 82 10.94 -9.62 -3.01
C GLN A 82 11.81 -9.50 -1.74
N ILE A 83 11.25 -9.84 -0.59
CA ILE A 83 12.00 -9.86 0.66
C ILE A 83 12.22 -11.31 1.05
N SER A 84 13.47 -11.76 0.99
CA SER A 84 13.88 -13.05 1.56
C SER A 84 13.83 -13.02 3.09
N ILE A 85 13.81 -14.20 3.73
CA ILE A 85 13.89 -14.30 5.19
C ILE A 85 15.16 -13.62 5.75
N ASN A 86 16.28 -13.70 5.03
CA ASN A 86 17.54 -13.10 5.45
C ASN A 86 17.48 -11.58 5.43
N GLU A 87 16.86 -10.99 4.41
CA GLU A 87 16.60 -9.56 4.32
C GLU A 87 15.63 -9.10 5.39
N PHE A 88 14.55 -9.85 5.60
CA PHE A 88 13.58 -9.57 6.66
C PHE A 88 14.22 -9.54 8.05
N ILE A 89 15.11 -10.51 8.34
CA ILE A 89 15.84 -10.56 9.61
C ILE A 89 16.78 -9.36 9.75
N LYS A 90 17.53 -9.01 8.70
CA LYS A 90 18.43 -7.85 8.75
C LYS A 90 17.66 -6.53 8.92
N GLY A 91 16.51 -6.41 8.24
CA GLY A 91 15.66 -5.23 8.27
C GLY A 91 14.70 -5.13 9.47
N HIS A 92 14.74 -6.07 10.42
CA HIS A 92 13.76 -6.13 11.50
C HIS A 92 13.67 -4.86 12.36
N GLU A 93 14.77 -4.13 12.52
CA GLU A 93 14.82 -2.87 13.27
C GLU A 93 13.99 -1.78 12.58
N LEU A 94 14.01 -1.71 11.25
CA LEU A 94 13.19 -0.78 10.46
C LEU A 94 11.68 -1.05 10.61
N LEU A 95 11.33 -2.30 10.94
CA LEU A 95 9.96 -2.74 11.18
C LEU A 95 9.54 -2.62 12.65
N ASN A 96 10.44 -2.19 13.55
CA ASN A 96 10.26 -2.21 15.00
C ASN A 96 9.83 -3.59 15.54
N LEU A 97 10.37 -4.67 14.96
CA LEU A 97 10.07 -6.04 15.36
C LEU A 97 11.18 -6.59 16.27
N ASN A 98 10.80 -7.42 17.25
CA ASN A 98 11.74 -8.21 18.04
C ASN A 98 12.14 -9.49 17.30
N THR A 99 13.41 -9.88 17.43
CA THR A 99 14.03 -11.09 16.84
C THR A 99 13.26 -12.39 17.09
N GLN A 100 12.61 -12.54 18.25
CA GLN A 100 11.93 -13.79 18.63
C GLN A 100 10.69 -14.10 17.78
N LEU A 101 10.06 -13.10 17.17
CA LEU A 101 8.83 -13.26 16.39
C LEU A 101 9.05 -13.17 14.88
N LEU A 102 10.28 -12.98 14.42
CA LEU A 102 10.54 -12.68 13.01
C LEU A 102 10.09 -13.81 12.09
N GLN A 103 10.36 -15.07 12.44
CA GLN A 103 9.93 -16.20 11.63
C GLN A 103 8.40 -16.31 11.56
N LEU A 104 7.71 -16.15 12.70
CA LEU A 104 6.25 -16.17 12.75
C LEU A 104 5.65 -15.02 11.96
N LYS A 105 6.24 -13.82 12.07
CA LYS A 105 5.79 -12.65 11.34
C LYS A 105 6.03 -12.81 9.84
N PHE A 106 7.19 -13.30 9.44
CA PHE A 106 7.51 -13.59 8.05
C PHE A 106 6.48 -14.56 7.46
N ASN A 107 6.27 -15.71 8.10
CA ASN A 107 5.31 -16.72 7.67
C ASN A 107 3.86 -16.20 7.64
N SER A 108 3.51 -15.24 8.50
CA SER A 108 2.17 -14.63 8.48
C SER A 108 1.95 -13.67 7.29
N ILE A 109 3.05 -13.18 6.69
CA ILE A 109 3.03 -12.29 5.54
C ILE A 109 3.17 -13.10 4.25
N ASP A 110 4.08 -14.08 4.19
CA ASP A 110 4.27 -15.02 3.08
C ASP A 110 3.08 -15.99 2.98
N ARG A 111 2.01 -15.54 2.32
CA ARG A 111 0.71 -16.24 2.28
C ARG A 111 0.70 -17.38 1.29
N ASN A 112 1.48 -17.27 0.23
CA ASN A 112 1.62 -18.32 -0.78
C ASN A 112 2.71 -19.34 -0.42
N HIS A 113 3.42 -19.15 0.70
CA HIS A 113 4.51 -20.00 1.17
C HIS A 113 5.63 -20.16 0.15
N SER A 114 5.91 -19.09 -0.59
CA SER A 114 6.98 -19.06 -1.58
C SER A 114 8.37 -18.98 -0.95
N GLY A 115 8.46 -18.64 0.33
CA GLY A 115 9.71 -18.31 1.01
C GLY A 115 10.17 -16.87 0.77
N TYR A 116 9.33 -16.06 0.11
CA TYR A 116 9.58 -14.65 -0.18
C TYR A 116 8.33 -13.83 0.16
N ILE A 117 8.53 -12.61 0.65
CA ILE A 117 7.45 -11.65 0.82
C ILE A 117 7.46 -10.71 -0.38
N ILE A 118 6.36 -10.67 -1.14
CA ILE A 118 6.16 -9.64 -2.17
C ILE A 118 5.32 -8.49 -1.64
N PHE A 119 5.45 -7.30 -2.25
CA PHE A 119 4.73 -6.11 -1.78
C PHE A 119 3.21 -6.30 -1.73
N ASP A 120 2.65 -7.12 -2.61
CA ASP A 120 1.21 -7.42 -2.65
C ASP A 120 0.72 -8.36 -1.55
N GLU A 121 1.61 -8.96 -0.76
CA GLU A 121 1.28 -9.73 0.43
C GLU A 121 1.27 -8.89 1.70
N VAL A 122 1.98 -7.76 1.68
CA VAL A 122 2.07 -6.85 2.82
C VAL A 122 0.78 -6.05 2.97
N ARG A 123 0.35 -5.84 4.21
CA ARG A 123 -0.81 -4.99 4.55
C ARG A 123 -0.35 -3.93 5.55
N PRO A 124 -0.66 -2.64 5.33
CA PRO A 124 -0.44 -1.63 6.34
C PRO A 124 -1.31 -1.96 7.55
N ASN A 125 -0.76 -1.83 8.76
CA ASN A 125 -1.54 -1.99 9.98
C ASN A 125 -2.70 -0.96 9.96
N GLY A 126 -3.91 -1.43 10.30
CA GLY A 126 -5.13 -0.64 10.38
C GLY A 126 -5.14 0.25 11.61
#